data_AF-A0A6I4P080-F1
#
_entry.id   AF-A0A6I4P080-F1
#
_cell.length_a   1.000
_cell.length_b   1.000
_cell.length_c   1.000
_cell.angle_alpha   90.00
_cell.angle_beta   90.00
_cell.angle_gamma   90.00
#
_symmetry.space_group_name_H-M   'P 1'
#
loop_
_entity.id
_entity.type
_entity.pdbx_description
1 polymer ?
#
loop_
_entity_poly.entity_id
_entity_poly.type
_entity_poly.pdbx_seq_one_letter_code
_entity_poly.pdbx_strand_id
1 'polypeptide(L)'
;MSLGVLLDPHVARYLIEDQGEKIIDEVHKHPMAVVGPIFELLACVPILLIAFFVPSQWAWVPIVIALLIALHAGWRILEAQYDRFVITNMRVFRVHGILTQHLATMPLSRILDISVEKPLIGRIFNYGHFVFESAAQAQGLREIRYVGWPDERDLTIQRTLARAGLRGSGSSGAKSRA
;
A
#
# COMPACT_ATOMS: atom_id res chain seq x y z
N MET A 1 1.76 -13.28 23.95
CA MET A 1 0.86 -12.12 23.72
C MET A 1 1.39 -11.38 22.50
N SER A 2 0.66 -11.48 21.38
CA SER A 2 1.13 -11.02 20.07
C SER A 2 1.20 -9.48 20.04
N LEU A 3 2.40 -8.93 19.87
CA LEU A 3 2.63 -7.50 19.65
C LEU A 3 1.93 -6.98 18.37
N GLY A 4 1.48 -7.88 17.48
CA GLY A 4 0.79 -7.54 16.23
C GLY A 4 -0.65 -7.04 16.42
N VAL A 5 -1.36 -7.49 17.45
CA VAL A 5 -2.78 -7.12 17.65
C VAL A 5 -2.95 -5.67 18.13
N LEU A 6 -1.95 -5.12 18.81
CA LEU A 6 -1.96 -3.72 19.26
C LEU A 6 -1.65 -2.71 18.15
N LEU A 7 -1.06 -3.17 17.04
CA LEU A 7 -0.52 -2.31 16.00
C LEU A 7 -1.19 -2.52 14.64
N ASP A 8 -2.18 -3.41 14.52
CA ASP A 8 -3.01 -3.43 13.33
C ASP A 8 -3.68 -2.06 13.17
N PRO A 9 -3.50 -1.36 12.03
CA PRO A 9 -4.30 -0.19 11.73
C PRO A 9 -5.73 -0.71 11.67
N HIS A 10 -6.54 -0.40 12.68
CA HIS A 10 -7.90 -0.89 12.78
C HIS A 10 -8.72 -0.23 11.68
N VAL A 11 -8.66 -0.78 10.47
CA VAL A 11 -9.32 -0.27 9.26
C VAL A 11 -10.81 -0.04 9.52
N ALA A 12 -11.42 -0.92 10.32
CA ALA A 12 -12.81 -0.82 10.74
C ALA A 12 -13.15 0.50 11.47
N ARG A 13 -12.22 1.10 12.22
CA ARG A 13 -12.45 2.39 12.92
C ARG A 13 -12.54 3.59 11.98
N TYR A 14 -12.08 3.45 10.74
CA TYR A 14 -12.12 4.52 9.73
C TYR A 14 -13.31 4.40 8.77
N LEU A 15 -14.12 3.34 8.90
CA LEU A 15 -15.36 3.19 8.16
C LEU A 15 -16.43 4.12 8.71
N ILE A 16 -17.15 4.80 7.82
CA ILE A 16 -18.37 5.51 8.17
C ILE A 16 -19.51 4.48 8.14
N GLU A 17 -19.56 3.62 9.17
CA GLU A 17 -20.60 2.58 9.29
C GLU A 17 -22.02 3.18 9.23
N ASP A 18 -22.19 4.42 9.72
CA ASP A 18 -23.44 5.18 9.74
C ASP A 18 -24.02 5.49 8.34
N GLN A 19 -23.19 5.53 7.29
CA GLN A 19 -23.64 5.78 5.91
C GLN A 19 -23.72 4.51 5.04
N GLY A 20 -23.56 3.33 5.63
CA GLY A 20 -23.56 2.07 4.88
C GLY A 20 -22.34 1.90 3.96
N GLU A 21 -21.21 2.52 4.29
CA GLU A 21 -19.92 2.26 3.64
C GLU A 21 -19.54 0.79 3.85
N LYS A 22 -19.25 0.08 2.77
CA LYS A 22 -18.86 -1.33 2.80
C LYS A 22 -17.48 -1.50 2.19
N ILE A 23 -16.61 -2.23 2.90
CA ILE A 23 -15.33 -2.68 2.35
C ILE A 23 -15.63 -3.69 1.24
N ILE A 24 -15.09 -3.42 0.05
CA ILE A 24 -15.16 -4.31 -1.10
C ILE A 24 -13.91 -5.18 -1.13
N ASP A 25 -12.76 -4.56 -0.89
CA ASP A 25 -11.48 -5.26 -0.86
C ASP A 25 -10.49 -4.55 0.08
N GLU A 26 -9.65 -5.34 0.73
CA GLU A 26 -8.56 -4.87 1.58
C GLU A 26 -7.24 -5.43 1.03
N VAL A 27 -6.41 -4.53 0.54
CA VAL A 27 -5.15 -4.84 -0.13
C VAL A 27 -4.00 -4.71 0.86
N HIS A 28 -3.41 -5.86 1.15
CA HIS A 28 -2.15 -5.96 1.87
C HIS A 28 -0.98 -5.81 0.89
N LYS A 29 0.16 -5.31 1.37
CA LYS A 29 1.39 -5.31 0.55
C LYS A 29 1.80 -6.73 0.20
N HIS A 30 2.10 -6.93 -1.08
CA HIS A 30 2.63 -8.18 -1.58
C HIS A 30 4.00 -8.46 -0.92
N PRO A 31 4.35 -9.72 -0.61
CA PRO A 31 5.63 -10.08 0.01
C PRO A 31 6.86 -9.58 -0.76
N MET A 32 6.75 -9.33 -2.06
CA MET A 32 7.85 -8.75 -2.84
C MET A 32 8.28 -7.37 -2.33
N ALA A 33 7.42 -6.65 -1.60
CA ALA A 33 7.76 -5.38 -0.98
C ALA A 33 8.89 -5.48 0.06
N VAL A 34 9.05 -6.65 0.71
CA VAL A 34 10.05 -6.86 1.76
C VAL A 34 11.33 -7.52 1.25
N VAL A 35 11.37 -7.93 -0.02
CA VAL A 35 12.54 -8.60 -0.61
C VAL A 35 13.79 -7.71 -0.60
N GLY A 36 13.66 -6.44 -0.98
CA GLY A 36 14.77 -5.47 -0.91
C GLY A 36 15.38 -5.36 0.51
N PRO A 37 14.56 -5.06 1.54
CA PRO A 37 15.01 -5.07 2.93
C PRO A 37 15.61 -6.40 3.40
N ILE A 38 15.11 -7.55 2.93
CA ILE A 38 15.71 -8.86 3.24
C ILE A 38 17.13 -8.95 2.68
N PHE A 39 17.37 -8.48 1.45
CA PHE A 39 18.72 -8.44 0.89
C PHE A 39 19.64 -7.49 1.66
N GLU A 40 19.14 -6.35 2.15
CA GLU A 40 19.90 -5.47 3.04
C GLU A 40 20.29 -6.18 4.35
N LEU A 41 19.38 -6.95 4.96
CA LEU A 41 19.69 -7.76 6.14
C LEU A 41 20.72 -8.85 5.84
N LEU A 42 20.62 -9.52 4.69
CA LEU A 42 21.62 -10.51 4.27
C LEU A 42 22.99 -9.87 4.04
N ALA A 43 23.04 -8.63 3.53
CA ALA A 43 24.27 -7.87 3.36
C ALA A 43 24.94 -7.49 4.69
N CYS A 44 24.20 -7.45 5.81
CA CYS A 44 24.82 -7.25 7.13
C CYS A 44 25.80 -8.37 7.50
N VAL A 45 25.57 -9.61 7.04
CA VAL A 45 26.44 -10.76 7.36
C VAL A 45 27.88 -10.55 6.89
N PRO A 46 28.15 -10.30 5.58
CA PRO A 46 29.51 -10.04 5.13
C PRO A 46 30.11 -8.76 5.75
N ILE A 47 29.30 -7.73 6.03
CA ILE A 47 29.79 -6.51 6.71
C ILE A 47 30.30 -6.83 8.12
N LEU A 48 29.57 -7.67 8.86
CA LEU A 48 30.02 -8.14 10.17
C LEU A 48 31.25 -9.04 10.06
N LEU A 49 31.37 -9.85 9.00
CA LEU A 49 32.57 -10.65 8.77
C LEU A 49 33.83 -9.78 8.55
N ILE A 50 33.69 -8.61 7.91
CA ILE A 50 34.80 -7.66 7.76
C ILE A 50 35.34 -7.21 9.12
N ALA A 51 34.52 -7.15 10.17
CA ALA A 51 34.96 -6.78 11.52
C ALA A 51 36.07 -7.69 12.06
N PHE A 52 36.12 -8.96 11.64
CA PHE A 52 37.17 -9.91 12.05
C PHE A 52 38.53 -9.67 11.37
N PHE A 53 38.56 -8.93 10.25
CA PHE A 53 39.78 -8.64 9.50
C PHE A 53 40.34 -7.24 9.80
N VAL A 54 39.61 -6.43 10.54
CA VAL A 54 39.97 -5.05 10.88
C VAL A 54 40.66 -5.01 12.25
N PRO A 55 41.67 -4.14 12.46
CA PRO A 55 42.31 -3.98 13.78
C PRO A 55 41.28 -3.69 14.87
N SER A 56 41.51 -4.21 16.09
CA SER A 56 40.54 -4.15 17.19
C SER A 56 40.05 -2.74 17.51
N GLN A 57 40.87 -1.70 17.33
CA GLN A 57 40.48 -0.30 17.54
C GLN A 57 39.43 0.23 16.54
N TRP A 58 39.23 -0.45 15.40
CA TRP A 58 38.32 -0.07 14.32
C TRP A 58 37.19 -1.08 14.09
N ALA A 59 37.21 -2.24 14.78
CA ALA A 59 36.20 -3.29 14.62
C ALA A 59 34.76 -2.86 14.94
N TRP A 60 34.60 -1.79 15.73
CA TRP A 60 33.29 -1.20 16.03
C TRP A 60 32.61 -0.55 14.81
N VAL A 61 33.38 -0.07 13.82
CA VAL A 61 32.85 0.62 12.63
C VAL A 61 31.93 -0.28 11.80
N PRO A 62 32.36 -1.45 11.32
CA PRO A 62 31.49 -2.36 10.57
C PRO A 62 30.29 -2.85 11.39
N ILE A 63 30.45 -3.01 12.71
CA ILE A 63 29.35 -3.39 13.61
C ILE A 63 28.27 -2.30 13.63
N VAL A 64 28.66 -1.04 13.81
CA VAL A 64 27.73 0.10 13.80
C VAL A 64 27.06 0.23 12.44
N ILE A 65 27.80 0.07 11.34
CA ILE A 65 27.24 0.11 9.98
C ILE A 65 26.20 -1.00 9.78
N ALA A 66 26.54 -2.25 10.13
CA ALA A 66 25.61 -3.37 10.02
C ALA A 66 24.36 -3.17 10.89
N LEU A 67 24.52 -2.59 12.09
CA LEU A 67 23.40 -2.26 12.97
C LEU A 67 22.46 -1.21 12.35
N LEU A 68 23.02 -0.14 11.77
CA LEU A 68 22.22 0.90 11.11
C LEU A 68 21.47 0.35 9.89
N ILE A 69 22.11 -0.49 9.08
CA ILE A 69 21.47 -1.16 7.94
C ILE A 69 20.35 -2.08 8.44
N ALA A 70 20.62 -2.89 9.46
CA ALA A 70 19.63 -3.80 10.02
C ALA A 70 18.41 -3.05 10.58
N LEU A 71 18.64 -1.92 11.26
CA LEU A 71 17.57 -1.07 11.76
C LEU A 71 16.76 -0.45 10.62
N HIS A 72 17.42 0.04 9.57
CA HIS A 72 16.76 0.58 8.38
C HIS A 72 15.90 -0.49 7.68
N ALA A 73 16.46 -1.66 7.42
CA ALA A 73 15.75 -2.76 6.78
C ALA A 73 14.56 -3.23 7.63
N GLY A 74 14.76 -3.37 8.94
CA GLY A 74 13.69 -3.69 9.89
C GLY A 74 12.56 -2.65 9.85
N TRP A 75 12.90 -1.36 9.78
CA TRP A 75 11.92 -0.28 9.65
C TRP A 75 11.10 -0.39 8.36
N ARG A 76 11.75 -0.66 7.23
CA ARG A 76 11.10 -0.82 5.91
C ARG A 76 10.18 -2.04 5.85
N ILE A 77 10.58 -3.15 6.47
CA ILE A 77 9.75 -4.36 6.60
C ILE A 77 8.50 -4.04 7.41
N LEU A 78 8.68 -3.36 8.54
CA LEU A 78 7.59 -2.99 9.43
C LEU A 78 6.60 -2.04 8.74
N GLU A 79 7.12 -1.05 8.01
CA GLU A 79 6.31 -0.12 7.20
C GLU A 79 5.46 -0.87 6.16
N ALA A 80 6.04 -1.86 5.46
CA ALA A 80 5.32 -2.68 4.50
C ALA A 80 4.23 -3.55 5.15
N GLN A 81 4.46 -4.03 6.38
CA GLN A 81 3.48 -4.84 7.11
C GLN A 81 2.27 -4.04 7.58
N TYR A 82 2.45 -2.76 7.93
CA TYR A 82 1.36 -1.89 8.42
C TYR A 82 0.68 -1.06 7.34
N ASP A 83 1.21 -1.04 6.11
CA ASP A 83 0.55 -0.36 5.00
C ASP A 83 -0.69 -1.16 4.54
N ARG A 84 -1.85 -0.52 4.63
CA ARG A 84 -3.14 -1.06 4.21
C ARG A 84 -3.78 -0.12 3.19
N PHE A 85 -4.15 -0.67 2.04
CA PHE A 85 -4.94 0.03 1.04
C PHE A 85 -6.32 -0.59 0.95
N VAL A 86 -7.36 0.23 1.08
CA VAL A 86 -8.73 -0.24 1.26
C VAL A 86 -9.60 0.36 0.19
N ILE A 87 -10.39 -0.51 -0.44
CA ILE A 87 -11.33 -0.16 -1.50
C ILE A 87 -12.74 -0.35 -0.95
N THR A 88 -13.54 0.71 -0.99
CA THR A 88 -14.94 0.69 -0.57
C THR A 88 -15.86 0.99 -1.75
N ASN A 89 -17.17 0.96 -1.50
CA ASN A 89 -18.19 1.37 -2.47
C ASN A 89 -18.26 2.87 -2.75
N MET A 90 -17.60 3.72 -1.95
CA MET A 90 -17.70 5.19 -2.08
C MET A 90 -16.35 5.87 -2.33
N ARG A 91 -15.27 5.32 -1.78
CA ARG A 91 -13.92 5.90 -1.80
C ARG A 91 -12.84 4.84 -1.67
N VAL A 92 -11.62 5.22 -1.99
CA VAL A 92 -10.41 4.46 -1.64
C VAL A 92 -9.65 5.22 -0.56
N PHE A 93 -9.01 4.49 0.35
CA PHE A 93 -8.12 5.11 1.31
C PHE A 93 -6.93 4.21 1.63
N ARG A 94 -5.86 4.84 2.11
CA ARG A 94 -4.63 4.18 2.53
C ARG A 94 -4.27 4.60 3.93
N VAL A 95 -4.01 3.63 4.79
CA VAL A 95 -3.44 3.83 6.12
C VAL A 95 -2.01 3.33 6.09
N HIS A 96 -1.06 4.20 6.42
CA HIS A 96 0.36 3.84 6.47
C HIS A 96 1.09 4.62 7.57
N GLY A 97 2.24 4.11 7.98
CA GLY A 97 3.06 4.70 9.05
C GLY A 97 3.02 3.89 10.34
N ILE A 98 4.12 3.96 11.10
CA ILE A 98 4.36 3.14 12.30
C ILE A 98 4.14 3.97 13.57
N LEU A 99 4.93 5.05 13.74
CA LEU A 99 4.82 5.98 14.88
C LEU A 99 3.69 6.98 14.67
N THR A 100 3.61 7.54 13.46
CA THR A 100 2.57 8.46 13.03
C THR A 100 1.80 7.79 11.91
N GLN A 101 0.49 7.60 12.11
CA GLN A 101 -0.38 7.04 11.10
C GLN A 101 -0.89 8.15 10.18
N HIS A 102 -0.69 7.97 8.89
CA HIS A 102 -1.19 8.83 7.84
C HIS A 102 -2.35 8.15 7.13
N LEU A 103 -3.51 8.80 7.16
CA LEU A 103 -4.71 8.39 6.42
C LEU A 103 -4.84 9.30 5.20
N ALA A 104 -4.75 8.70 4.01
CA ALA A 104 -5.03 9.38 2.76
C ALA A 104 -6.33 8.81 2.17
N THR A 105 -7.26 9.68 1.78
CA THR A 105 -8.60 9.29 1.32
C THR A 105 -8.94 9.99 0.01
N MET A 106 -9.50 9.25 -0.94
CA MET A 106 -9.95 9.78 -2.23
C MET A 106 -11.32 9.19 -2.61
N PRO A 107 -12.37 10.02 -2.81
CA PRO A 107 -13.65 9.56 -3.33
C PRO A 107 -13.51 8.95 -4.72
N LEU A 108 -14.27 7.89 -5.01
CA LEU A 108 -14.27 7.25 -6.33
C LEU A 108 -14.65 8.24 -7.45
N SER A 109 -15.51 9.22 -7.15
CA SER A 109 -15.93 10.27 -8.09
C SER A 109 -14.82 11.26 -8.47
N ARG A 110 -13.69 11.29 -7.75
CA ARG A 110 -12.54 12.18 -8.04
C ARG A 110 -11.39 11.47 -8.77
N ILE A 111 -11.52 10.16 -8.98
CA ILE A 111 -10.55 9.37 -9.73
C ILE A 111 -10.83 9.58 -11.21
N LEU A 112 -9.84 10.07 -11.94
CA LEU A 112 -9.93 10.31 -13.38
C LEU A 112 -9.58 9.04 -14.14
N ASP A 113 -8.44 8.44 -13.78
CA ASP A 113 -7.95 7.20 -14.37
C ASP A 113 -7.21 6.36 -13.34
N ILE A 114 -7.19 5.05 -13.58
CA ILE A 114 -6.44 4.06 -12.80
C ILE A 114 -5.61 3.25 -13.78
N SER A 115 -4.30 3.39 -13.65
CA SER A 115 -3.34 2.65 -14.46
C SER A 115 -2.66 1.56 -13.64
N VAL A 116 -2.51 0.37 -14.22
CA VAL A 116 -1.86 -0.78 -13.61
C VAL A 116 -0.48 -0.98 -14.22
N GLU A 117 0.57 -0.73 -13.45
CA GLU A 117 1.94 -0.97 -13.87
C GLU A 117 2.45 -2.31 -13.35
N LYS A 118 2.88 -3.19 -14.26
CA LYS A 118 3.45 -4.50 -13.91
C LYS A 118 4.88 -4.63 -14.41
N PRO A 119 5.88 -4.61 -13.52
CA PRO A 119 7.25 -4.91 -13.93
C PRO A 119 7.35 -6.37 -14.40
N LEU A 120 8.38 -6.69 -15.19
CA LEU A 120 8.59 -8.06 -15.71
C LEU A 120 8.54 -9.13 -14.61
N ILE A 121 9.25 -8.87 -13.50
CA ILE A 121 9.25 -9.75 -12.33
C ILE A 121 7.86 -9.78 -11.65
N GLY A 122 7.12 -8.67 -11.69
CA GLY A 122 5.75 -8.58 -11.20
C GLY A 122 4.76 -9.42 -11.99
N ARG A 123 4.97 -9.60 -13.29
CA ARG A 123 4.15 -10.53 -14.11
C ARG A 123 4.34 -11.98 -13.68
N ILE A 124 5.56 -12.37 -13.29
CA ILE A 124 5.87 -13.73 -12.85
C ILE A 124 5.29 -14.00 -11.46
N PHE A 125 5.45 -13.06 -10.52
CA PHE A 125 4.97 -13.18 -9.15
C PHE A 125 3.56 -12.60 -8.92
N ASN A 126 2.85 -12.26 -10.00
CA ASN A 126 1.52 -11.65 -10.01
C ASN A 126 1.32 -10.46 -9.05
N TYR A 127 2.27 -9.52 -9.07
CA TYR A 127 2.16 -8.23 -8.39
C TYR A 127 2.34 -7.08 -9.37
N GLY A 128 1.87 -5.91 -8.97
CA GLY A 128 2.03 -4.67 -9.72
C GLY A 128 1.88 -3.44 -8.83
N HIS A 129 1.68 -2.31 -9.48
CA HIS A 129 1.53 -1.00 -8.85
C HIS A 129 0.30 -0.33 -9.43
N PHE A 130 -0.54 0.25 -8.59
CA PHE A 130 -1.62 1.10 -9.05
C PHE A 130 -1.13 2.55 -9.09
N VAL A 131 -1.39 3.21 -10.21
CA VAL A 131 -1.17 4.64 -10.40
C VAL A 131 -2.54 5.28 -10.57
N PHE A 132 -2.88 6.18 -9.65
CA PHE A 132 -4.14 6.88 -9.66
C PHE A 132 -3.94 8.30 -10.17
N GLU A 133 -4.67 8.65 -11.22
CA GLU A 133 -4.82 10.03 -11.65
C GLU A 133 -6.05 10.63 -11.00
N SER A 134 -5.90 11.84 -10.44
CA SER A 134 -6.94 12.48 -9.64
C SER A 134 -7.09 13.94 -10.03
N ALA A 135 -8.34 14.43 -10.01
CA ALA A 135 -8.62 15.86 -10.22
C ALA A 135 -8.07 16.75 -9.09
N ALA A 136 -7.79 16.18 -7.91
CA ALA A 136 -7.21 16.87 -6.77
C ALA A 136 -6.11 16.00 -6.15
N GLN A 137 -4.91 16.57 -6.01
CA GLN A 137 -3.72 15.87 -5.51
C GLN A 137 -3.95 15.29 -4.11
N ALA A 138 -4.14 13.98 -4.01
CA ALA A 138 -4.16 13.26 -2.73
C ALA A 138 -2.76 12.71 -2.43
N GLN A 139 -2.04 13.33 -1.48
CA GLN A 139 -0.74 12.84 -1.04
C GLN A 139 -0.88 11.41 -0.48
N GLY A 140 -0.01 10.50 -0.92
CA GLY A 140 -0.01 9.11 -0.44
C GLY A 140 -0.94 8.14 -1.18
N LEU A 141 -1.78 8.61 -2.11
CA LEU A 141 -2.68 7.79 -2.94
C LEU A 141 -2.34 7.78 -4.43
N ARG A 142 -1.43 8.64 -4.90
CA ARG A 142 -1.02 8.69 -6.32
C ARG A 142 -0.47 7.35 -6.82
N GLU A 143 0.29 6.66 -5.97
CA GLU A 143 0.92 5.39 -6.32
C GLU A 143 0.82 4.40 -5.16
N ILE A 144 0.22 3.24 -5.43
CA ILE A 144 0.11 2.12 -4.49
C ILE A 144 0.96 0.98 -5.00
N ARG A 145 2.15 0.83 -4.42
CA ARG A 145 3.13 -0.17 -4.86
C ARG A 145 2.88 -1.56 -4.29
N TYR A 146 3.32 -2.60 -4.99
CA TYR A 146 3.30 -3.99 -4.53
C TYR A 146 1.89 -4.50 -4.18
N VAL A 147 0.95 -4.27 -5.08
CA VAL A 147 -0.41 -4.82 -5.03
C VAL A 147 -0.36 -6.24 -5.59
N GLY A 148 -0.87 -7.23 -4.85
CA GLY A 148 -1.05 -8.59 -5.37
C GLY A 148 -2.27 -8.70 -6.27
N TRP A 149 -2.25 -9.57 -7.28
CA TRP A 149 -3.34 -9.74 -8.26
C TRP A 149 -3.94 -8.41 -8.76
N PRO A 150 -3.15 -7.49 -9.35
CA PRO A 150 -3.61 -6.14 -9.66
C PRO A 150 -4.79 -6.11 -10.64
N ASP A 151 -4.84 -7.01 -11.61
CA ASP A 151 -5.85 -7.00 -12.67
C ASP A 151 -7.24 -7.35 -12.12
N GLU A 152 -7.31 -8.35 -11.23
CA GLU A 152 -8.57 -8.75 -10.60
C GLU A 152 -9.15 -7.63 -9.73
N ARG A 153 -8.26 -6.91 -9.05
CA ARG A 153 -8.58 -5.78 -8.19
C ARG A 153 -9.01 -4.56 -9.00
N ASP A 154 -8.31 -4.25 -10.09
CA ASP A 154 -8.69 -3.19 -11.03
C ASP A 154 -10.08 -3.44 -11.62
N LEU A 155 -10.37 -4.65 -12.12
CA LEU A 155 -11.71 -5.03 -12.57
C LEU A 155 -12.77 -4.86 -11.48
N THR A 156 -12.42 -5.13 -10.22
CA THR A 156 -13.32 -4.95 -9.08
C THR A 156 -13.62 -3.47 -8.83
N ILE A 157 -12.60 -2.61 -8.91
CA ILE A 157 -12.76 -1.15 -8.80
C ILE A 157 -13.62 -0.64 -9.96
N GLN A 158 -13.33 -1.02 -11.21
CA GLN A 158 -14.09 -0.59 -12.38
C GLN A 158 -15.56 -1.02 -12.32
N ARG A 159 -15.85 -2.26 -11.89
CA ARG A 159 -17.24 -2.74 -11.70
C ARG A 159 -17.96 -1.93 -10.62
N THR A 160 -17.26 -1.58 -9.55
CA THR A 160 -17.81 -0.76 -8.47
C THR A 160 -18.10 0.65 -8.95
N LEU A 161 -17.15 1.25 -9.67
CA LEU A 161 -17.29 2.58 -10.25
C LEU A 161 -18.44 2.63 -11.26
N ALA A 162 -18.55 1.63 -12.14
CA ALA A 162 -19.67 1.51 -13.08
C ALA A 162 -21.02 1.41 -12.35
N ARG A 163 -21.12 0.59 -11.29
CA ARG A 163 -22.36 0.48 -10.48
C ARG A 163 -22.70 1.78 -9.74
N ALA A 164 -21.70 2.53 -9.28
CA ALA A 164 -21.90 3.82 -8.62
C ALA A 164 -22.30 4.91 -9.64
N GLY A 165 -21.67 4.95 -10.82
CA GLY A 165 -21.94 5.90 -11.90
C GLY A 165 -23.27 5.67 -12.61
N LEU A 166 -23.71 4.42 -12.77
CA LEU A 166 -25.02 4.07 -13.34
C LEU A 166 -26.21 4.52 -12.48
N ARG A 167 -25.99 4.91 -11.22
CA ARG A 167 -27.01 5.56 -10.38
C ARG A 167 -27.09 7.08 -10.56
N GLY A 168 -26.08 7.73 -11.14
CA GLY A 168 -26.04 9.19 -11.35
C GLY A 168 -26.60 9.68 -12.69
N SER A 169 -26.77 8.80 -13.68
CA SER A 169 -27.21 9.16 -15.05
C SER A 169 -28.67 8.77 -15.36
N GLY A 170 -29.43 8.26 -14.39
CA GLY A 170 -30.73 7.62 -14.62
C GLY A 170 -31.98 8.49 -14.51
N SER A 171 -31.91 9.83 -14.36
CA SER A 171 -33.12 10.64 -14.07
C SER A 171 -33.33 11.92 -14.89
N SER A 172 -32.68 12.13 -16.04
CA SER A 172 -32.86 13.37 -16.83
C SER A 172 -33.39 13.20 -18.26
N GLY A 173 -34.10 12.10 -18.56
CA GLY A 173 -34.52 11.77 -19.93
C GLY A 173 -36.01 11.54 -20.18
N ALA A 174 -36.90 11.82 -19.23
CA ALA A 174 -38.33 11.53 -19.39
C ALA A 174 -39.20 12.70 -18.91
N LYS A 175 -39.36 13.72 -19.76
CA LYS A 175 -40.53 14.61 -19.88
C LYS A 175 -40.20 15.80 -20.78
N SER A 176 -40.37 15.65 -22.09
CA SER A 176 -40.76 16.74 -23.00
C SER A 176 -41.04 16.18 -24.39
N ARG A 177 -42.11 15.40 -24.50
CA ARG A 177 -42.89 15.21 -25.73
C ARG A 177 -44.31 14.85 -25.33
N ALA A 178 -45.12 15.88 -25.15
CA ALA A 178 -46.56 15.86 -25.23
C ALA A 178 -46.98 17.26 -25.68
#